data_AF-G0N0H2-F1
#
_entry.id   AF-G0N0H2-F1
#
_cell.length_a   1.000
_cell.length_b   1.000
_cell.length_c   1.000
_cell.angle_alpha   90.00
_cell.angle_beta   90.00
_cell.angle_gamma   90.00
#
_symmetry.space_group_name_H-M   'P 1'
#
loop_
_entity.id
_entity.type
_entity.pdbx_description
1 polymer ?
#
loop_
_entity_poly.entity_id
_entity_poly.type
_entity_poly.pdbx_seq_one_letter_code
_entity_poly.pdbx_strand_id
1 'polypeptide(L)'
;MVLQQFFPIEDLTIMAENFRDSKIPPSLLMQNRVTLSTVESDLDVTIKLNDLLLINSKEINIENPQLPQKLLNNFIKLWQRGSNLRMEYLYIDYFDGEENDEQIVMKGIKYEVNPLDRVRNFKSVGSNYSGPVYGGMDVYRVDGVKATIVFNRYETFSIWEMYVWFDHCVS
;
A
#
# COMPACT_ATOMS: atom_id res chain seq x y z
N MET A 1 8.03 6.40 -38.21
CA MET A 1 8.53 6.26 -36.82
C MET A 1 7.96 7.42 -36.03
N VAL A 2 6.84 7.20 -35.33
CA VAL A 2 6.19 8.24 -34.53
C VAL A 2 6.30 7.78 -33.08
N LEU A 3 7.11 8.48 -32.31
CA LEU A 3 7.05 8.46 -30.85
C LEU A 3 5.68 9.03 -30.48
N GLN A 4 4.70 8.17 -30.26
CA GLN A 4 3.48 8.58 -29.58
C GLN A 4 3.90 8.95 -28.16
N GLN A 5 3.89 10.25 -27.89
CA GLN A 5 3.89 10.82 -26.55
C GLN A 5 2.68 10.23 -25.82
N PHE A 6 2.89 9.17 -25.06
CA PHE A 6 1.93 8.78 -24.04
C PHE A 6 2.04 9.86 -22.96
N PHE A 7 0.95 10.63 -22.77
CA PHE A 7 0.78 11.44 -21.56
C PHE A 7 1.09 10.55 -20.35
N PRO A 8 1.75 11.05 -19.29
CA PRO A 8 1.90 10.28 -18.07
C PRO A 8 0.49 9.96 -17.57
N ILE A 9 0.11 8.70 -17.69
CA ILE A 9 -1.16 8.21 -17.15
C ILE A 9 -1.01 8.30 -15.64
N GLU A 10 -1.71 9.24 -15.01
CA GLU A 10 -1.61 9.51 -13.58
C GLU A 10 -2.11 8.32 -12.76
N ASP A 11 -3.21 7.70 -13.18
CA ASP A 11 -3.85 6.58 -12.50
C ASP A 11 -3.87 5.32 -13.38
N LEU A 12 -3.43 4.19 -12.83
CA LEU A 12 -3.47 2.90 -13.50
C LEU A 12 -4.25 1.89 -12.68
N THR A 13 -5.38 1.44 -13.22
CA THR A 13 -6.09 0.26 -12.71
C THR A 13 -5.67 -0.97 -13.51
N ILE A 14 -5.19 -1.99 -12.80
CA ILE A 14 -4.75 -3.25 -13.35
C ILE A 14 -5.72 -4.34 -12.90
N MET A 15 -6.43 -4.94 -13.85
CA MET A 15 -7.19 -6.17 -13.59
C MET A 15 -6.28 -7.35 -13.94
N ALA A 16 -5.91 -8.15 -12.93
CA ALA A 16 -4.92 -9.22 -13.09
C ALA A 16 -5.36 -10.26 -14.14
N GLU A 17 -6.66 -10.50 -14.25
CA GLU A 17 -7.30 -11.36 -15.27
C GLU A 17 -6.93 -11.02 -16.72
N ASN A 18 -6.53 -9.77 -17.01
CA ASN A 18 -6.16 -9.36 -18.35
C ASN A 18 -4.77 -9.88 -18.79
N PHE A 19 -4.01 -10.49 -17.88
CA PHE A 19 -2.66 -10.97 -18.14
C PHE A 19 -2.59 -12.50 -18.09
N ARG A 20 -1.75 -13.08 -18.95
CA ARG A 20 -1.46 -14.53 -18.91
C ARG A 20 -0.90 -14.89 -17.53
N ASP A 21 -1.43 -15.94 -16.93
CA ASP A 21 -1.11 -16.41 -15.57
C ASP A 21 -1.40 -15.39 -14.45
N SER A 22 -2.24 -14.37 -14.69
CA SER A 22 -2.50 -13.29 -13.72
C SER A 22 -1.25 -12.53 -13.26
N LYS A 23 -0.18 -12.52 -14.08
CA LYS A 23 1.11 -11.87 -13.78
C LYS A 23 1.19 -10.49 -14.41
N ILE A 24 1.38 -9.48 -13.58
CA ILE A 24 1.53 -8.10 -14.02
C ILE A 24 2.95 -7.87 -14.57
N PRO A 25 3.12 -7.34 -15.79
CA PRO A 25 4.43 -6.99 -16.33
C PRO A 25 5.17 -5.96 -15.46
N PRO A 26 6.46 -6.18 -15.12
CA PRO A 26 7.24 -5.23 -14.31
C PRO A 26 7.31 -3.82 -14.89
N SER A 27 7.27 -3.69 -16.22
CA SER A 27 7.28 -2.41 -16.92
C SER A 27 6.05 -1.53 -16.62
N LEU A 28 4.93 -2.12 -16.17
CA LEU A 28 3.75 -1.37 -15.75
C LEU A 28 3.87 -0.88 -14.30
N LEU A 29 4.54 -1.65 -13.44
CA LEU A 29 4.77 -1.35 -12.02
C LEU A 29 5.81 -0.24 -11.81
N MET A 30 6.87 -0.26 -12.63
CA MET A 30 8.01 0.68 -12.51
C MET A 30 7.70 2.11 -12.96
N GLN A 31 6.57 2.35 -13.62
CA GLN A 31 6.23 3.67 -14.13
C GLN A 31 5.83 4.60 -12.97
N ASN A 32 6.40 5.81 -12.96
CA ASN A 32 6.06 6.83 -11.98
C ASN A 32 4.60 7.25 -12.15
N ARG A 33 3.73 6.85 -11.22
CA ARG A 33 2.30 7.14 -11.27
C ARG A 33 1.84 7.83 -9.99
N VAL A 34 0.65 8.42 -10.05
CA VAL A 34 -0.07 8.91 -8.88
C VAL A 34 -0.65 7.70 -8.17
N THR A 35 -1.53 6.95 -8.83
CA THR A 35 -2.21 5.78 -8.27
C THR A 35 -1.95 4.52 -9.07
N LEU A 36 -1.70 3.40 -8.39
CA LEU A 36 -1.79 2.06 -8.95
C LEU A 36 -2.76 1.22 -8.12
N SER A 37 -3.79 0.70 -8.76
CA SER A 37 -4.76 -0.20 -8.12
C SER A 37 -4.76 -1.55 -8.83
N THR A 38 -4.68 -2.64 -8.09
CA THR A 38 -5.01 -3.96 -8.61
C THR A 38 -6.40 -4.35 -8.13
N VAL A 39 -7.33 -4.52 -9.07
CA VAL A 39 -8.72 -4.90 -8.78
C VAL A 39 -8.92 -6.35 -9.20
N GLU A 40 -9.59 -7.12 -8.35
CA GLU A 40 -9.87 -8.53 -8.61
C GLU A 40 -11.29 -8.76 -9.15
N SER A 41 -11.37 -9.75 -10.04
CA SER A 41 -12.56 -10.53 -10.38
C SER A 41 -12.27 -12.00 -10.04
N ASP A 42 -12.86 -12.52 -8.95
CA ASP A 42 -12.92 -13.94 -8.54
C ASP A 42 -11.62 -14.82 -8.54
N LEU A 43 -10.41 -14.28 -8.74
CA LEU A 43 -9.13 -15.00 -8.77
C LEU A 43 -7.98 -14.22 -8.09
N ASP A 44 -7.40 -14.80 -7.03
CA ASP A 44 -6.26 -14.25 -6.26
C ASP A 44 -5.26 -13.45 -7.13
N VAL A 45 -5.08 -12.16 -6.84
CA VAL A 45 -4.02 -11.37 -7.46
C VAL A 45 -2.66 -11.88 -6.98
N THR A 46 -1.86 -12.42 -7.90
CA THR A 46 -0.49 -12.88 -7.60
C THR A 46 0.49 -11.70 -7.57
N ILE A 47 0.31 -10.75 -6.65
CA ILE A 47 1.35 -9.77 -6.31
C ILE A 47 2.37 -10.43 -5.37
N LYS A 48 3.65 -10.42 -5.76
CA LYS A 48 4.76 -10.83 -4.89
C LYS A 48 5.39 -9.62 -4.25
N LEU A 49 6.19 -9.85 -3.20
CA LEU A 49 6.96 -8.81 -2.53
C LEU A 49 7.80 -7.97 -3.52
N ASN A 50 8.48 -8.61 -4.47
CA ASN A 50 9.27 -7.90 -5.46
C ASN A 50 8.42 -7.01 -6.36
N ASP A 51 7.20 -7.43 -6.70
CA ASP A 51 6.29 -6.64 -7.51
C ASP A 51 5.88 -5.37 -6.74
N LEU A 52 5.49 -5.53 -5.47
CA LEU A 52 5.17 -4.39 -4.58
C LEU A 52 6.35 -3.42 -4.39
N LEU A 53 7.58 -3.93 -4.29
CA LEU A 53 8.79 -3.10 -4.19
C LEU A 53 9.14 -2.37 -5.49
N LEU A 54 8.72 -2.91 -6.65
CA LEU A 54 8.91 -2.27 -7.94
C LEU A 54 7.90 -1.14 -8.20
N ILE A 55 6.77 -1.12 -7.47
CA ILE A 55 5.76 -0.07 -7.63
C ILE A 55 6.33 1.28 -7.21
N ASN A 56 6.44 2.19 -8.18
CA ASN A 56 6.89 3.56 -7.97
C ASN A 56 5.73 4.56 -8.04
N SER A 57 4.64 4.24 -7.36
CA SER A 57 3.44 5.08 -7.24
C SER A 57 3.41 5.80 -5.90
N LYS A 58 2.67 6.92 -5.84
CA LYS A 58 2.36 7.58 -4.56
C LYS A 58 1.32 6.79 -3.78
N GLU A 59 0.35 6.26 -4.48
CA GLU A 59 -0.71 5.45 -3.92
C GLU A 59 -0.70 4.05 -4.52
N ILE A 60 -0.85 3.06 -3.64
CA ILE A 60 -0.86 1.65 -3.97
C ILE A 60 -2.10 1.04 -3.34
N ASN A 61 -3.03 0.55 -4.14
CA ASN A 61 -4.19 -0.20 -3.69
C ASN A 61 -4.07 -1.64 -4.19
N ILE A 62 -4.05 -2.61 -3.27
CA ILE A 62 -3.93 -4.02 -3.61
C ILE A 62 -5.08 -4.79 -2.97
N GLU A 63 -5.95 -5.31 -3.82
CA GLU A 63 -7.04 -6.18 -3.37
C GLU A 63 -6.60 -7.64 -3.34
N ASN A 64 -6.94 -8.31 -2.23
CA ASN A 64 -6.80 -9.74 -1.99
C ASN A 64 -5.46 -10.40 -2.46
N PRO A 65 -4.28 -9.91 -2.00
CA PRO A 65 -3.02 -10.51 -2.38
C PRO A 65 -2.78 -11.84 -1.66
N GLN A 66 -2.04 -12.74 -2.30
CA GLN A 66 -1.64 -14.00 -1.66
C GLN A 66 -0.72 -13.79 -0.45
N LEU A 67 -1.04 -14.46 0.66
CA LEU A 67 -0.29 -14.41 1.93
C LEU A 67 -0.10 -12.96 2.44
N PRO A 68 -1.20 -12.21 2.63
CA PRO A 68 -1.17 -10.77 2.87
C PRO A 68 -0.33 -10.41 4.10
N GLN A 69 -0.41 -11.19 5.17
CA GLN A 69 0.31 -10.93 6.41
C GLN A 69 1.84 -11.02 6.23
N LYS A 70 2.31 -12.05 5.50
CA LYS A 70 3.74 -12.25 5.23
C LYS A 70 4.25 -11.23 4.21
N LEU A 71 3.44 -10.87 3.22
CA LEU A 71 3.74 -9.83 2.26
C LEU A 71 3.93 -8.48 2.97
N LEU A 72 2.97 -8.06 3.79
CA LEU A 72 2.99 -6.82 4.57
C LEU A 72 4.17 -6.76 5.54
N ASN A 73 4.40 -7.81 6.35
CA ASN A 73 5.52 -7.82 7.30
C ASN A 73 6.88 -7.57 6.62
N ASN A 74 7.12 -8.25 5.49
CA ASN A 74 8.36 -8.09 4.75
C ASN A 74 8.44 -6.73 4.06
N PHE A 75 7.33 -6.26 3.50
CA PHE A 75 7.26 -4.94 2.88
C PHE A 75 7.59 -3.83 3.88
N ILE A 76 6.94 -3.80 5.05
CA ILE A 76 7.18 -2.76 6.06
C ILE A 76 8.64 -2.78 6.50
N LYS A 77 9.24 -3.96 6.71
CA LYS A 77 10.67 -4.08 7.07
C LYS A 77 11.60 -3.51 6.00
N LEU A 78 11.27 -3.67 4.72
CA LEU A 78 12.05 -3.11 3.62
C LEU A 78 11.79 -1.62 3.43
N TRP A 79 10.55 -1.17 3.63
CA TRP A 79 10.19 0.23 3.67
C TRP A 79 10.95 0.95 4.78
N GLN A 80 11.05 0.37 5.99
CA GLN A 80 11.86 0.91 7.08
C GLN A 80 13.35 1.08 6.71
N ARG A 81 13.84 0.33 5.71
CA ARG A 81 15.21 0.38 5.20
C ARG A 81 15.38 1.30 3.98
N GLY A 82 14.33 1.97 3.51
CA GLY A 82 14.42 2.97 2.45
C GLY A 82 13.77 2.60 1.10
N SER A 83 12.97 1.53 1.01
CA SER A 83 12.23 1.24 -0.23
C SER A 83 11.07 2.21 -0.46
N ASN A 84 10.54 2.23 -1.70
CA ASN A 84 9.34 2.97 -2.11
C ASN A 84 9.32 4.43 -1.63
N LEU A 85 10.38 5.19 -1.95
CA LEU A 85 10.60 6.56 -1.45
C LEU A 85 9.47 7.56 -1.75
N ARG A 86 8.69 7.31 -2.81
CA ARG A 86 7.58 8.17 -3.26
C ARG A 86 6.22 7.77 -2.71
N MET A 87 6.11 6.61 -2.06
CA MET A 87 4.82 6.11 -1.56
C MET A 87 4.32 6.99 -0.42
N GLU A 88 3.10 7.49 -0.58
CA GLU A 88 2.33 8.32 0.35
C GLU A 88 1.25 7.47 1.04
N TYR A 89 0.65 6.51 0.33
CA TYR A 89 -0.44 5.68 0.84
C TYR A 89 -0.35 4.24 0.29
N LEU A 90 -0.58 3.26 1.16
CA LEU A 90 -0.78 1.86 0.80
C LEU A 90 -2.07 1.38 1.43
N TYR A 91 -2.93 0.77 0.62
CA TYR A 91 -4.14 0.08 1.02
C TYR A 91 -4.01 -1.38 0.58
N ILE A 92 -4.26 -2.30 1.51
CA ILE A 92 -4.41 -3.72 1.20
C ILE A 92 -5.67 -4.23 1.89
N ASP A 93 -6.56 -4.86 1.14
CA ASP A 93 -7.61 -5.69 1.72
C ASP A 93 -7.45 -7.16 1.36
N TYR A 94 -8.10 -8.03 2.13
CA TYR A 94 -8.15 -9.46 1.87
C TYR A 94 -9.29 -10.12 2.67
N PHE A 95 -9.75 -11.26 2.18
CA PHE A 95 -10.73 -12.10 2.86
C PHE A 95 -10.08 -13.01 3.92
N ASP A 96 -10.89 -13.60 4.79
CA ASP A 96 -10.44 -14.60 5.78
C ASP A 96 -9.41 -14.11 6.81
N GLY A 97 -9.50 -12.84 7.22
CA GLY A 97 -8.61 -12.30 8.25
C GLY A 97 -8.79 -12.90 9.64
N GLU A 98 -7.67 -13.21 10.29
CA GLU A 98 -7.61 -13.83 11.62
C GLU A 98 -7.32 -12.82 12.73
N GLU A 99 -7.67 -13.14 13.99
CA GLU A 99 -7.40 -12.27 15.15
C GLU A 99 -5.92 -12.02 15.41
N ASN A 100 -5.06 -12.95 14.99
CA ASN A 100 -3.62 -12.88 15.19
C ASN A 100 -2.89 -12.12 14.07
N ASP A 101 -3.60 -11.66 13.03
CA ASP A 101 -3.01 -11.06 11.83
C ASP A 101 -2.14 -9.85 12.16
N GLU A 102 -2.61 -8.98 13.05
CA GLU A 102 -1.85 -7.81 13.51
C GLU A 102 -0.51 -8.24 14.12
N GLN A 103 -0.53 -9.28 14.95
CA GLN A 103 0.67 -9.80 15.61
C GLN A 103 1.64 -10.41 14.60
N ILE A 104 1.14 -11.08 13.56
CA ILE A 104 1.95 -11.65 12.47
C ILE A 104 2.58 -10.52 11.63
N VAL A 105 1.78 -9.55 11.21
CA VAL A 105 2.23 -8.41 10.38
C VAL A 105 3.23 -7.55 11.13
N MET A 106 3.01 -7.27 12.41
CA MET A 106 3.87 -6.38 13.21
C MET A 106 5.08 -7.10 13.84
N LYS A 107 5.20 -8.42 13.65
CA LYS A 107 6.28 -9.21 14.26
C LYS A 107 7.69 -8.72 13.88
N GLY A 108 8.42 -8.27 14.89
CA GLY A 108 9.79 -7.79 14.75
C GLY A 108 9.91 -6.43 14.06
N ILE A 109 8.82 -5.67 13.99
CA ILE A 109 8.80 -4.27 13.56
C ILE A 109 8.78 -3.41 14.83
N LYS A 110 9.60 -2.36 14.87
CA LYS A 110 9.55 -1.36 15.94
C LYS A 110 8.48 -0.33 15.58
N TYR A 111 7.52 -0.12 16.46
CA TYR A 111 6.43 0.85 16.28
C TYR A 111 6.03 1.51 17.61
N GLU A 112 5.31 2.62 17.51
CA GLU A 112 4.70 3.35 18.62
C GLU A 112 3.18 3.31 18.46
N VAL A 113 2.45 2.88 19.50
CA VAL A 113 0.99 2.79 19.46
C VAL A 113 0.37 4.15 19.76
N ASN A 114 -0.59 4.56 18.94
CA ASN A 114 -1.39 5.76 19.15
C ASN A 114 -2.76 5.41 19.73
N PRO A 115 -3.29 6.23 20.64
CA PRO A 115 -4.64 6.02 21.15
C PRO A 115 -5.69 6.33 20.06
N LEU A 116 -6.83 5.64 20.12
CA LEU A 116 -7.89 5.72 19.08
C LEU A 116 -8.51 7.12 18.94
N ASP A 117 -8.46 7.94 19.98
CA ASP A 117 -8.93 9.32 19.99
C ASP A 117 -7.94 10.32 19.34
N ARG A 118 -6.71 9.88 19.05
CA ARG A 118 -5.76 10.68 18.26
C ARG A 118 -6.20 10.70 16.81
N VAL A 119 -6.58 11.87 16.32
CA VAL A 119 -6.95 12.09 14.92
C VAL A 119 -5.89 12.95 14.20
N ARG A 120 -5.49 12.54 12.99
CA ARG A 120 -4.68 13.34 12.07
C ARG A 120 -5.35 13.38 10.70
N ASN A 121 -5.40 14.53 10.05
CA ASN A 121 -5.89 14.60 8.68
C ASN A 121 -4.76 14.26 7.71
N PHE A 122 -4.99 13.23 6.91
CA PHE A 122 -4.09 12.80 5.86
C PHE A 122 -4.65 13.20 4.49
N LYS A 123 -3.77 13.60 3.57
CA LYS A 123 -4.11 13.91 2.18
C LYS A 123 -2.95 13.50 1.27
N SER A 124 -3.20 12.65 0.28
CA SER A 124 -2.16 12.29 -0.71
C SER A 124 -2.21 13.25 -1.91
N VAL A 125 -1.05 13.73 -2.39
CA VAL A 125 -0.99 14.72 -3.48
C VAL A 125 -1.21 14.05 -4.83
N GLY A 126 -2.32 14.42 -5.48
CA GLY A 126 -2.78 13.87 -6.75
C GLY A 126 -3.83 12.77 -6.60
N SER A 127 -4.03 12.26 -5.38
CA SER A 127 -5.02 11.24 -5.08
C SER A 127 -6.36 11.84 -4.65
N ASN A 128 -7.42 11.03 -4.77
CA ASN A 128 -8.74 11.31 -4.21
C ASN A 128 -8.85 10.99 -2.71
N TYR A 129 -7.84 10.31 -2.11
CA TYR A 129 -7.84 9.98 -0.70
C TYR A 129 -7.46 11.20 0.16
N SER A 130 -8.43 11.64 0.96
CA SER A 130 -8.27 12.65 2.00
C SER A 130 -9.20 12.29 3.15
N GLY A 131 -8.67 12.22 4.37
CA GLY A 131 -9.50 11.83 5.50
C GLY A 131 -8.81 11.82 6.86
N PRO A 132 -9.60 11.70 7.94
CA PRO A 132 -9.07 11.52 9.29
C PRO A 132 -8.50 10.12 9.47
N VAL A 133 -7.29 10.05 10.03
CA VAL A 133 -6.62 8.83 10.49
C VAL A 133 -6.74 8.75 12.00
N TYR A 134 -7.38 7.70 12.49
CA TYR A 134 -7.63 7.45 13.92
C TYR A 134 -6.60 6.46 14.48
N GLY A 135 -5.86 6.86 15.53
CA GLY A 135 -4.94 5.98 16.22
C GLY A 135 -3.84 5.38 15.32
N GLY A 136 -3.73 4.05 15.34
CA GLY A 136 -2.77 3.26 14.57
C GLY A 136 -1.40 3.10 15.21
N MET A 137 -0.46 2.58 14.43
CA MET A 137 0.91 2.25 14.83
C MET A 137 1.90 3.08 14.02
N ASP A 138 2.60 4.02 14.67
CA ASP A 138 3.64 4.83 14.04
C ASP A 138 4.90 3.98 13.83
N VAL A 139 5.38 3.90 12.60
CA VAL A 139 6.68 3.31 12.21
C VAL A 139 7.55 4.37 11.54
N TYR A 140 8.86 4.17 11.57
CA TYR A 140 9.83 5.10 11.00
C TYR A 140 10.71 4.43 9.98
N ARG A 141 10.95 5.13 8.88
CA ARG A 141 11.95 4.79 7.87
C ARG A 141 13.33 5.30 8.28
N VAL A 142 14.37 4.71 7.69
CA VAL A 142 15.78 5.04 7.96
C VAL A 142 16.13 6.53 7.76
N ASP A 143 15.38 7.23 6.91
CA ASP A 143 15.50 8.67 6.66
C ASP A 143 14.71 9.54 7.66
N GLY A 144 14.06 8.94 8.66
CA GLY A 144 13.23 9.62 9.65
C GLY A 144 11.79 9.85 9.22
N VAL A 145 11.41 9.50 7.99
CA VAL A 145 10.02 9.63 7.52
C VAL A 145 9.12 8.72 8.34
N LYS A 146 8.06 9.30 8.88
CA LYS A 146 7.06 8.61 9.69
C LYS A 146 5.98 8.01 8.78
N ALA A 147 5.50 6.83 9.13
CA ALA A 147 4.24 6.32 8.62
C ALA A 147 3.35 5.85 9.77
N THR A 148 2.03 5.83 9.56
CA THR A 148 1.05 5.26 10.48
C THR A 148 0.36 4.10 9.82
N ILE A 149 0.37 2.95 10.49
CA ILE A 149 -0.27 1.73 10.02
C ILE A 149 -1.57 1.55 10.82
N VAL A 150 -2.67 1.32 10.12
CA VAL A 150 -3.98 1.03 10.70
C VAL A 150 -4.43 -0.33 10.20
N PHE A 151 -4.97 -1.14 11.12
CA PHE A 151 -5.57 -2.43 10.82
C PHE A 151 -7.03 -2.40 11.24
N ASN A 152 -7.92 -2.68 10.30
CA ASN A 152 -9.35 -2.78 10.54
C ASN A 152 -9.83 -4.17 10.11
N ARG A 153 -10.43 -4.91 11.04
CA ARG A 153 -11.03 -6.21 10.76
C ARG A 153 -12.55 -6.07 10.73
N TYR A 154 -13.15 -6.50 9.64
CA TYR A 154 -14.60 -6.58 9.45
C TYR A 154 -15.04 -8.05 9.43
N GLU A 155 -16.35 -8.29 9.35
CA GLU A 155 -16.90 -9.65 9.34
C GLU A 155 -16.43 -10.47 8.13
N THR A 156 -16.27 -9.83 6.98
CA THR A 156 -15.99 -10.52 5.71
C THR A 156 -14.58 -10.27 5.16
N PHE A 157 -13.96 -9.15 5.51
CA PHE A 157 -12.61 -8.79 5.02
C PHE A 157 -11.83 -8.05 6.09
N SER A 158 -10.52 -7.95 5.88
CA SER A 158 -9.62 -7.13 6.69
C SER A 158 -8.93 -6.11 5.81
N ILE A 159 -8.61 -4.95 6.38
CA ILE A 159 -7.95 -3.84 5.71
C ILE A 159 -6.70 -3.45 6.50
N TRP A 160 -5.61 -3.28 5.76
CA TRP A 160 -4.42 -2.58 6.20
C TRP A 160 -4.24 -1.29 5.42
N GLU A 161 -4.07 -0.20 6.15
CA GLU A 161 -3.73 1.09 5.60
C GLU A 161 -2.39 1.55 6.17
N MET A 162 -1.54 2.13 5.32
CA MET A 162 -0.29 2.75 5.72
C MET A 162 -0.20 4.15 5.12
N TYR A 163 -0.19 5.16 6.00
CA TYR A 163 -0.12 6.57 5.66
C TYR A 163 1.29 7.10 5.90
N VAL A 164 1.97 7.60 4.87
CA VAL A 164 3.32 8.15 4.97
C VAL A 164 3.26 9.68 5.07
N TRP A 165 3.78 10.22 6.16
CA TRP A 165 3.66 11.64 6.51
C TRP A 165 4.80 12.45 5.92
N PHE A 166 4.67 12.86 4.67
CA PHE A 166 5.46 13.97 4.11
C PHE A 166 4.83 15.32 4.48
N ASP A 167 5.60 16.40 4.35
CA ASP A 167 5.15 17.76 4.66
C ASP A 167 3.88 18.14 3.87
N HIS A 168 3.77 17.67 2.62
CA HIS A 168 2.61 17.89 1.77
C HIS A 168 1.45 16.91 1.99
N CYS A 169 1.63 15.91 2.85
CA CYS A 169 0.60 14.89 3.14
C CYS A 169 -0.28 15.20 4.34
N VAL A 170 -0.10 16.38 4.95
CA VAL A 170 -0.88 16.86 6.08
C VAL A 170 -1.91 17.87 5.56
N SER A 171 -3.16 17.72 5.99
CA SER A 171 -4.25 18.68 5.70
C SER A 171 -4.53 19.63 6.84
#